data_AF-A0A497M647-F1
#
_entry.id   AF-A0A497M647-F1
#
_cell.length_a   1.000
_cell.length_b   1.000
_cell.length_c   1.000
_cell.angle_alpha   90.00
_cell.angle_beta   90.00
_cell.angle_gamma   90.00
#
_symmetry.space_group_name_H-M   'P 1'
#
loop_
_entity.id
_entity.type
_entity.pdbx_description
1 polymer ?
#
loop_
_entity_poly.entity_id
_entity_poly.type
_entity_poly.pdbx_seq_one_letter_code
_entity_poly.pdbx_strand_id
1 'polypeptide(L)' 'MNGFGFAALKPRRFFVTSGKALSRVSKLNAFDRALLEAGIGNCNLVPVSSIIPAGAEECEVHEIPAGSIVFVVIAR' A
#
# COMPACT_ATOMS: atom_id res chain seq x y z
N MET A 1 4.43 25.39 -21.28
CA MET A 1 3.65 25.10 -20.06
C MET A 1 4.14 23.79 -19.49
N ASN A 2 4.31 23.75 -18.18
CA ASN A 2 5.23 22.87 -17.47
C ASN A 2 4.82 21.40 -17.52
N GLY A 3 5.75 20.56 -17.99
CA GLY A 3 6.21 19.32 -17.34
C GLY A 3 5.26 18.57 -16.41
N PHE A 4 4.03 18.28 -16.82
CA PHE A 4 3.19 17.22 -16.24
C PHE A 4 3.76 15.85 -16.62
N GLY A 5 5.05 15.65 -16.38
CA GLY A 5 5.75 14.41 -16.61
C GLY A 5 5.53 13.47 -15.44
N PHE A 6 5.65 12.18 -15.70
CA PHE A 6 5.54 11.03 -14.78
C PHE A 6 6.27 11.15 -13.42
N ALA A 7 7.06 12.20 -13.18
CA ALA A 7 7.68 12.53 -11.90
C ALA A 7 6.68 12.67 -10.74
N ALA A 8 5.46 13.15 -11.00
CA ALA A 8 4.45 13.33 -9.95
C ALA A 8 3.94 12.01 -9.34
N LEU A 9 4.07 10.89 -10.05
CA LEU A 9 3.60 9.56 -9.61
C LEU A 9 4.73 8.67 -9.08
N LYS A 10 5.92 9.20 -8.83
CA LYS A 10 7.07 8.44 -8.32
C LYS A 10 7.13 8.53 -6.79
N PRO A 11 6.84 7.46 -6.04
CA PRO A 11 6.94 7.48 -4.57
C PRO A 11 8.36 7.82 -4.11
N ARG A 12 8.45 8.63 -3.05
CA ARG A 12 9.72 9.02 -2.41
C ARG A 12 9.99 8.31 -1.09
N ARG A 13 8.97 7.69 -0.51
CA ARG A 13 9.05 6.94 0.73
C ARG A 13 8.27 5.64 0.59
N PHE A 14 8.71 4.61 1.28
CA PHE A 14 8.02 3.33 1.37
C PHE A 14 8.18 2.76 2.78
N PHE A 15 7.30 1.84 3.15
CA PHE A 15 7.46 1.02 4.33
C PHE A 15 6.96 -0.39 4.02
N VAL A 16 7.43 -1.37 4.78
CA VAL A 16 6.98 -2.76 4.68
C VAL A 16 6.03 -3.04 5.85
N THR A 17 4.89 -3.65 5.55
CA THR A 17 3.90 -4.07 6.55
C THR A 17 3.35 -5.45 6.19
N SER A 18 2.79 -6.14 7.18
CA SER A 18 2.17 -7.44 6.99
C SER A 18 1.02 -7.63 7.96
N GLY A 19 0.05 -8.45 7.57
CA GLY A 19 -1.07 -8.84 8.42
C GLY A 19 -1.55 -10.23 8.05
N LYS A 20 -2.22 -10.88 8.98
CA LYS A 20 -2.76 -12.24 8.87
C LYS A 20 -4.12 -12.28 9.54
N ALA A 21 -5.13 -12.74 8.82
CA ALA A 21 -6.44 -12.90 9.41
C ALA A 21 -7.14 -14.15 8.89
N LEU A 22 -8.07 -14.62 9.72
CA LEU A 22 -9.01 -15.67 9.38
C LEU A 22 -10.42 -15.09 9.33
N SER A 23 -11.24 -15.66 8.46
CA SER A 23 -12.66 -15.37 8.40
C SER A 23 -13.44 -16.66 8.18
N ARG A 24 -14.51 -16.82 8.96
CA ARG A 24 -15.49 -17.90 8.78
C ARG A 24 -16.45 -17.63 7.62
N VAL A 25 -16.47 -16.40 7.10
CA VAL A 25 -17.42 -15.96 6.08
C VAL A 25 -16.86 -16.19 4.68
N SER A 26 -15.65 -15.71 4.40
CA SER A 26 -15.05 -15.81 3.06
C SER A 26 -13.54 -15.53 3.07
N LYS A 27 -12.85 -15.95 2.01
CA LYS A 27 -11.45 -15.58 1.75
C LYS A 27 -11.28 -14.07 1.59
N LEU A 28 -12.26 -13.38 0.98
CA LEU A 28 -12.21 -11.93 0.81
C LEU A 28 -12.23 -11.20 2.16
N ASN A 29 -13.08 -11.63 3.09
CA ASN A 29 -13.13 -11.05 4.43
C ASN A 29 -11.88 -11.38 5.25
N ALA A 30 -11.26 -12.54 5.03
CA ALA A 30 -9.97 -12.86 5.65
C ALA A 30 -8.87 -11.93 5.11
N PHE A 31 -8.83 -11.71 3.80
CA PHE A 31 -7.90 -10.80 3.15
C PHE A 31 -8.08 -9.34 3.62
N ASP A 32 -9.31 -8.83 3.65
CA ASP A 32 -9.65 -7.49 4.13
C ASP A 32 -9.19 -7.26 5.59
N ARG A 33 -9.46 -8.22 6.48
CA ARG A 33 -8.98 -8.16 7.87
C ARG A 33 -7.46 -8.20 7.97
N ALA A 34 -6.78 -8.93 7.09
CA ALA A 34 -5.32 -8.94 7.05
C ALA A 34 -4.78 -7.56 6.63
N LEU A 35 -5.45 -6.87 5.71
CA LEU A 35 -5.09 -5.49 5.35
C LEU A 35 -5.32 -4.51 6.51
N LEU A 36 -6.39 -4.70 7.30
CA LEU A 36 -6.65 -3.91 8.50
C LEU A 36 -5.55 -4.10 9.56
N GLU A 37 -5.14 -5.34 9.83
CA GLU A 37 -4.01 -5.61 10.74
C GLU A 37 -2.69 -5.03 10.20
N ALA A 38 -2.49 -5.06 8.88
CA ALA A 38 -1.34 -4.44 8.23
C ALA A 38 -1.39 -2.88 8.24
N GLY A 39 -2.45 -2.27 8.75
CA GLY A 39 -2.61 -0.81 8.84
C GLY A 39 -2.96 -0.12 7.52
N ILE A 40 -3.29 -0.87 6.46
CA ILE A 40 -3.58 -0.35 5.11
C ILE A 40 -4.99 -0.69 4.61
N GLY A 41 -5.83 -1.32 5.43
CA GLY A 41 -7.17 -1.79 5.04
C GLY A 41 -8.16 -0.69 4.67
N ASN A 42 -7.95 0.54 5.16
CA ASN A 42 -8.78 1.70 4.84
C ASN A 42 -8.24 2.53 3.66
N CYS A 43 -7.25 2.04 2.93
CA CYS A 43 -6.68 2.72 1.76
C CYS A 43 -7.23 2.15 0.44
N ASN A 44 -7.21 2.97 -0.61
CA ASN A 44 -7.44 2.53 -1.98
C ASN A 44 -6.11 1.98 -2.55
N LEU A 45 -5.94 0.66 -2.49
CA LEU A 45 -4.69 0.01 -2.89
C LEU A 45 -4.59 -0.14 -4.42
N VAL A 46 -3.50 0.33 -5.01
CA VAL A 46 -3.15 0.16 -6.42
C VAL A 46 -1.97 -0.79 -6.54
N PRO A 47 -2.19 -2.06 -6.95
CA PRO A 47 -1.10 -3.01 -7.12
C PRO A 47 -0.14 -2.58 -8.23
N VAL A 48 1.16 -2.62 -7.95
CA VAL A 48 2.25 -2.42 -8.92
C VAL A 48 3.16 -3.65 -8.97
N SER A 49 4.03 -3.73 -9.97
CA SER A 49 4.78 -4.96 -10.28
C SER A 49 5.73 -5.42 -9.16
N SER A 50 6.72 -4.61 -8.76
CA SER A 50 7.68 -4.92 -7.67
C SER A 50 8.84 -3.92 -7.51
N ILE A 51 8.79 -2.74 -8.14
CA ILE A 51 9.97 -1.84 -8.21
C ILE A 51 9.86 -0.72 -7.18
N ILE A 52 10.84 -0.64 -6.27
CA ILE A 52 11.05 0.54 -5.42
C ILE A 52 11.80 1.59 -6.25
N PRO A 53 11.28 2.82 -6.35
CA PRO A 53 11.97 3.89 -7.08
C PRO A 53 13.37 4.18 -6.53
N ALA A 54 14.33 4.40 -7.42
CA ALA A 54 15.66 4.85 -7.01
C ALA A 54 15.58 6.14 -6.18
N GLY A 55 16.25 6.14 -5.02
CA GLY A 55 16.24 7.25 -4.06
C GLY A 55 15.00 7.34 -3.17
N ALA A 56 14.08 6.36 -3.22
CA ALA A 56 13.03 6.26 -2.22
C ALA A 56 13.62 5.80 -0.88
N GLU A 57 13.17 6.43 0.20
CA GLU A 57 13.63 6.15 1.56
C GLU A 57 12.65 5.22 2.28
N GLU A 58 13.18 4.22 2.97
CA GLU A 58 12.37 3.43 3.90
C GLU A 58 12.01 4.27 5.11
N CYS A 59 10.74 4.26 5.51
CA CYS A 59 10.28 4.94 6.72
C CYS A 59 9.57 3.97 7.66
N GLU A 60 9.38 4.40 8.90
CA GLU A 60 8.56 3.64 9.84
C GLU A 60 7.11 3.54 9.36
N VAL A 61 6.46 2.45 9.76
CA VAL A 61 5.03 2.27 9.56
C VAL A 61 4.30 3.40 10.27
N HIS A 62 3.44 4.10 9.56
CA HIS A 62 2.65 5.20 10.07
C HIS A 62 1.22 5.13 9.51
N GLU A 63 0.33 5.85 10.17
CA GLU A 63 -1.06 5.94 9.74
C GLU A 63 -1.17 6.68 8.40
N ILE A 64 -1.82 6.04 7.44
CA ILE A 64 -2.19 6.66 6.17
C ILE A 64 -3.65 7.11 6.28
N PRO A 65 -3.98 8.36 5.90
CA PRO A 65 -5.36 8.84 5.91
C PRO A 65 -6.29 7.91 5.12
N ALA A 66 -7.42 7.54 5.71
CA ALA A 66 -8.41 6.69 5.07
C ALA A 66 -8.84 7.25 3.69
N GLY A 67 -9.03 6.38 2.71
CA GLY A 67 -9.38 6.75 1.33
C GLY A 67 -8.18 7.19 0.47
N SER A 68 -6.97 7.30 1.02
CA SER A 68 -5.77 7.60 0.23
C SER A 68 -5.52 6.54 -0.86
N ILE A 69 -5.08 6.98 -2.04
CA ILE A 69 -4.59 6.09 -3.10
C ILE A 69 -3.15 5.71 -2.77
N VAL A 70 -2.90 4.43 -2.54
CA VAL A 70 -1.59 3.90 -2.12
C VAL A 70 -1.11 2.87 -3.14
N PHE A 71 0.05 3.12 -3.75
CA PHE A 71 0.71 2.13 -4.59
C PHE A 71 1.35 1.06 -3.73
N VAL A 72 1.05 -0.21 -4.01
CA VAL A 72 1.53 -1.33 -3.20
C VAL A 72 2.09 -2.44 -4.07
N VAL A 73 3.14 -3.09 -3.57
CA VAL A 73 3.53 -4.43 -4.00
C VAL A 73 2.92 -5.38 -2.99
N ILE A 74 2.03 -6.28 -3.43
CA ILE A 74 1.27 -7.14 -2.52
C ILE A 74 1.50 -8.62 -2.82
N ALA A 75 1.79 -9.37 -1.78
CA ALA A 75 1.75 -10.83 -1.76
C ALA A 75 0.60 -11.25 -0.85
N ARG A 76 -0.20 -12.24 -1.28
CA ARG A 76 -1.41 -12.69 -0.56
C ARG A 76 -1.62 -14.18 -0.74
#